data_AF-G2Z7P3-F1
#
_entry.id   AF-G2Z7P3-F1
#
_cell.length_a   1.000
_cell.length_b   1.000
_cell.length_c   1.000
_cell.angle_alpha   90.00
_cell.angle_beta   90.00
_cell.angle_gamma   90.00
#
_symmetry.space_group_name_H-M   'P 1'
#
loop_
_entity.id
_entity.type
_entity.pdbx_description
1 polymer ?
#
loop_
_entity_poly.entity_id
_entity_poly.type
_entity_poly.pdbx_seq_one_letter_code
_entity_poly.pdbx_strand_id
1 'polypeptide(L)'
;MTELKLYKSNSKGFKILALSLPFVSIGIWMIAENHNGTFDFYMGWFITSFFGLGILIIIFNFLDKRPQIVINENGIWNRTTKQNEIKWEQIKECYLIDIYNQKFISIVTKETFVLKKKYF
;
A
#
# COMPACT_ATOMS: atom_id res chain seq x y z
N MET A 1 7.85 24.49 15.81
CA MET A 1 6.76 23.54 15.54
C MET A 1 7.33 22.41 14.72
N THR A 2 7.42 21.22 15.30
CA THR A 2 8.12 20.07 14.70
C THR A 2 7.08 19.06 14.26
N GLU A 3 6.89 18.92 12.95
CA GLU A 3 5.97 17.95 12.36
C GLU A 3 6.74 16.70 11.93
N LEU A 4 6.42 15.55 12.52
CA LEU A 4 7.00 14.26 12.15
C LEU A 4 6.11 13.57 11.12
N LYS A 5 6.63 13.38 9.89
CA LYS A 5 5.95 12.69 8.79
C LYS A 5 6.57 11.32 8.56
N LEU A 6 5.77 10.28 8.71
CA LEU A 6 6.16 8.91 8.38
C LEU A 6 5.57 8.53 7.02
N TYR A 7 6.46 8.14 6.10
CA TYR A 7 6.10 7.76 4.73
C TYR A 7 6.02 6.24 4.58
N LYS A 8 5.24 5.81 3.59
CA LYS A 8 5.15 4.39 3.19
C LYS A 8 6.50 3.92 2.65
N SER A 9 6.89 2.69 2.99
CA SER A 9 8.05 2.03 2.36
C SER A 9 7.69 1.51 0.96
N ASN A 10 8.56 1.80 -0.01
CA ASN A 10 8.42 1.37 -1.39
C ASN A 10 8.97 -0.05 -1.67
N SER A 11 9.56 -0.71 -0.67
CA SER A 11 10.22 -2.03 -0.85
C SER A 11 9.29 -3.08 -1.46
N LYS A 12 8.04 -3.16 -1.00
CA LYS A 12 7.05 -4.11 -1.55
C LYS A 12 6.74 -3.82 -3.02
N GLY A 13 6.65 -2.55 -3.41
CA GLY A 13 6.40 -2.15 -4.80
C GLY A 13 7.54 -2.58 -5.72
N PHE A 14 8.80 -2.42 -5.28
CA PHE A 14 9.96 -2.89 -6.05
C PHE A 14 9.97 -4.41 -6.23
N LYS A 15 9.61 -5.18 -5.20
CA LYS A 15 9.52 -6.66 -5.31
C LYS A 15 8.48 -7.10 -6.33
N ILE A 16 7.30 -6.48 -6.33
CA ILE A 16 6.25 -6.82 -7.30
C ILE A 16 6.69 -6.41 -8.71
N LEU A 17 7.32 -5.24 -8.87
CA LEU A 17 7.81 -4.78 -10.17
C LEU A 17 8.86 -5.76 -10.74
N ALA A 18 9.82 -6.15 -9.91
CA ALA A 18 10.87 -7.09 -10.30
C ALA A 18 10.30 -8.46 -10.70
N LEU A 19 9.23 -8.91 -10.04
CA LEU A 19 8.56 -10.17 -10.38
C LEU A 19 7.71 -10.06 -11.65
N SER A 20 7.01 -8.94 -11.86
CA SER A 20 6.13 -8.75 -13.03
C SER A 20 6.90 -8.56 -14.34
N LEU A 21 8.06 -7.92 -14.31
CA LEU A 21 8.83 -7.58 -15.53
C LEU A 21 9.16 -8.82 -16.39
N PRO A 22 9.72 -9.91 -15.84
CA PRO A 22 9.99 -11.13 -16.61
C PRO A 22 8.74 -11.70 -17.29
N PHE A 23 7.60 -11.75 -16.60
CA PHE A 23 6.36 -12.28 -17.18
C PHE A 23 5.85 -11.42 -18.33
N VAL A 24 5.92 -10.09 -18.18
CA VAL A 24 5.56 -9.17 -19.28
C VAL A 24 6.50 -9.36 -20.47
N SER A 25 7.80 -9.49 -20.24
CA SER A 25 8.77 -9.75 -21.33
C SER A 25 8.50 -11.07 -22.04
N ILE A 26 8.22 -12.15 -21.31
CA ILE A 26 7.86 -13.45 -21.89
C ILE A 26 6.55 -13.34 -22.68
N GLY A 27 5.53 -12.67 -22.13
CA GLY A 27 4.26 -12.48 -22.81
C GLY A 27 4.40 -11.71 -24.13
N ILE A 28 5.20 -10.64 -24.15
CA ILE A 28 5.52 -9.87 -25.36
C ILE A 28 6.26 -10.73 -26.38
N TRP A 29 7.24 -11.52 -25.93
CA TRP A 29 7.96 -12.46 -26.80
C TRP A 29 7.02 -13.51 -27.42
N MET A 30 6.10 -14.08 -26.63
CA MET A 30 5.08 -15.02 -27.14
C MET A 30 4.16 -14.38 -28.19
N ILE A 31 3.78 -13.12 -28.01
CA ILE A 31 2.97 -12.37 -29.00
C ILE A 31 3.77 -12.12 -30.28
N ALA A 32 5.06 -11.81 -30.16
CA ALA A 32 5.90 -11.43 -31.30
C ALA A 32 6.31 -12.61 -32.18
N GLU A 33 6.56 -13.78 -31.60
CA GLU A 33 7.07 -14.96 -32.33
C GLU A 33 5.95 -15.85 -32.88
N ASN A 34 4.78 -15.88 -32.23
CA ASN A 34 3.73 -16.83 -32.57
C ASN A 34 2.67 -16.24 -33.50
N HIS A 35 2.11 -17.10 -34.34
CA HIS A 35 1.05 -16.72 -35.26
C HIS A 35 -0.29 -16.50 -34.54
N ASN A 36 -1.07 -15.55 -35.04
CA ASN A 36 -2.42 -15.29 -34.56
C ASN A 36 -3.27 -16.58 -34.60
N GLY A 37 -3.98 -16.86 -33.50
CA GLY A 37 -4.84 -18.04 -33.37
C GLY A 37 -4.20 -19.23 -32.65
N THR A 38 -2.90 -19.18 -32.35
CA THR A 38 -2.25 -20.19 -31.50
C THR A 38 -2.53 -19.96 -30.02
N PHE A 39 -2.50 -21.03 -29.22
CA PHE A 39 -2.65 -20.94 -27.76
C PHE A 39 -1.62 -20.00 -27.14
N ASP A 40 -0.35 -20.10 -27.56
CA ASP A 40 0.74 -19.27 -27.05
C ASP A 40 0.54 -17.79 -27.36
N PHE A 41 0.01 -17.44 -28.54
CA PHE A 41 -0.33 -16.06 -28.87
C PHE A 41 -1.39 -15.48 -27.90
N TYR A 42 -2.46 -16.24 -27.63
CA TYR A 42 -3.51 -15.81 -26.68
C TYR A 42 -2.99 -15.74 -25.24
N MET A 43 -2.15 -16.69 -24.84
CA MET A 43 -1.50 -16.68 -23.53
C MET A 43 -0.55 -15.49 -23.37
N GLY A 44 0.19 -15.13 -24.43
CA GLY A 44 1.04 -13.94 -24.43
C GLY A 44 0.25 -12.67 -24.14
N TRP A 45 -0.92 -12.49 -24.75
CA TRP A 45 -1.83 -11.38 -24.45
C TRP A 45 -2.32 -11.42 -23.01
N PHE A 46 -2.80 -12.57 -22.53
CA PHE A 46 -3.28 -12.72 -21.16
C PHE A 46 -2.19 -12.35 -20.12
N ILE A 47 -0.99 -12.90 -20.28
CA ILE A 47 0.15 -12.66 -19.39
C ILE A 47 0.56 -11.18 -19.45
N THR A 48 0.74 -10.62 -20.64
CA THR A 48 1.15 -9.22 -20.83
C THR A 48 0.13 -8.26 -20.22
N SER A 49 -1.17 -8.48 -20.46
CA SER A 49 -2.23 -7.63 -19.89
C SER A 49 -2.32 -7.77 -18.37
N PHE A 50 -2.32 -8.99 -17.83
CA PHE A 50 -2.47 -9.21 -16.39
C PHE A 50 -1.30 -8.64 -15.59
N PHE A 51 -0.06 -8.99 -15.96
CA PHE A 51 1.13 -8.50 -15.26
C PHE A 51 1.45 -7.05 -15.60
N GLY A 52 1.13 -6.59 -16.81
CA GLY A 52 1.28 -5.19 -17.23
C GLY A 52 0.39 -4.23 -16.45
N LEU A 53 -0.86 -4.61 -16.15
CA LEU A 53 -1.72 -3.84 -15.24
C LEU A 53 -1.09 -3.70 -13.84
N GLY A 54 -0.41 -4.74 -13.36
CA GLY A 54 0.35 -4.68 -12.10
C GLY A 54 1.43 -3.60 -12.11
N ILE A 55 2.15 -3.43 -13.22
CA ILE A 55 3.16 -2.38 -13.38
C ILE A 55 2.53 -0.99 -13.28
N LEU A 56 1.39 -0.76 -13.96
CA LEU A 56 0.67 0.52 -13.87
C LEU A 56 0.27 0.85 -12.43
N ILE A 57 -0.27 -0.13 -11.69
CA ILE A 57 -0.64 0.05 -10.27
C ILE A 57 0.57 0.42 -9.40
N ILE A 58 1.74 -0.17 -9.68
CA ILE A 58 2.98 0.14 -8.94
C ILE A 58 3.46 1.56 -9.23
N ILE A 59 3.38 2.00 -10.49
CA ILE A 59 3.74 3.37 -10.88
C ILE A 59 2.88 4.37 -10.10
N PHE A 60 1.56 4.20 -10.09
CA PHE A 60 0.67 5.06 -9.29
C PHE A 60 1.03 5.05 -7.79
N ASN A 61 1.40 3.89 -7.25
CA ASN A 61 1.83 3.77 -5.86
C ASN A 61 3.16 4.47 -5.56
N PHE A 62 4.10 4.51 -6.51
CA PHE A 62 5.38 5.21 -6.37
C PHE A 62 5.25 6.72 -6.52
N LEU A 63 4.31 7.18 -7.35
CA LEU A 63 3.99 8.60 -7.48
C LEU A 63 3.26 9.14 -6.25
N ASP A 64 2.59 8.29 -5.46
CA ASP A 64 1.97 8.71 -4.21
C ASP A 64 3.01 8.94 -3.09
N LYS A 65 3.50 10.18 -3.01
CA LYS A 65 4.45 10.64 -1.98
C LYS A 65 3.77 11.20 -0.71
N ARG A 66 2.45 11.05 -0.57
CA ARG A 66 1.74 11.62 0.58
C ARG A 66 2.14 10.86 1.87
N PRO A 67 2.31 11.57 3.00
CA PRO A 67 2.65 10.93 4.26
C PRO A 67 1.55 9.95 4.68
N GLN A 68 1.95 8.85 5.31
CA GLN A 68 1.02 7.85 5.81
C GLN A 68 0.55 8.18 7.22
N ILE A 69 1.49 8.60 8.07
CA ILE A 69 1.22 9.06 9.44
C ILE A 69 1.85 10.43 9.61
N VAL A 70 1.09 11.35 10.18
CA VAL A 70 1.54 12.69 10.55
C VAL A 70 1.36 12.84 12.05
N ILE A 71 2.42 13.22 12.75
CA ILE A 71 2.44 13.48 14.19
C ILE A 71 2.89 14.93 14.37
N ASN A 72 2.05 15.74 15.00
CA ASN A 72 2.25 17.17 15.17
C ASN A 72 1.86 17.60 16.60
N GLU A 73 1.78 18.90 16.87
CA GLU A 73 1.35 19.41 18.19
C GLU A 73 -0.13 19.22 18.52
N ASN A 74 -0.99 18.94 17.53
CA ASN A 74 -2.42 18.68 17.75
C ASN A 74 -2.68 17.20 18.07
N GLY A 75 -1.94 16.28 17.44
CA GLY A 75 -2.15 14.86 17.62
C GLY A 75 -1.49 13.97 16.57
N ILE A 76 -2.16 12.84 16.30
CA ILE A 76 -1.73 11.80 15.38
C ILE A 76 -2.81 11.61 14.32
N TRP A 77 -2.44 11.82 13.06
CA TRP A 77 -3.29 11.51 11.92
C TRP A 77 -2.72 10.35 11.11
N ASN A 78 -3.55 9.35 10.80
CA ASN A 78 -3.16 8.22 9.97
C ASN A 78 -4.10 8.08 8.78
N ARG A 79 -3.54 8.29 7.59
CA ARG A 79 -4.25 8.24 6.30
C ARG A 79 -4.90 6.89 6.02
N THR A 80 -4.32 5.76 6.46
CA THR A 80 -4.82 4.42 6.11
C THR A 80 -6.04 4.01 6.93
N THR A 81 -6.19 4.56 8.13
CA THR A 81 -7.31 4.24 9.04
C THR A 81 -8.64 4.85 8.58
N LYS A 82 -8.58 5.87 7.71
CA LYS A 82 -9.73 6.70 7.28
C LYS A 82 -10.51 7.29 8.47
N GLN A 83 -9.85 7.44 9.62
CA GLN A 83 -10.41 8.07 10.82
C GLN A 83 -10.05 9.57 10.86
N ASN A 84 -10.62 10.27 11.84
CA ASN A 84 -10.16 11.61 12.19
C ASN A 84 -8.79 11.56 12.86
N GLU A 85 -8.12 12.71 12.89
CA GLU A 85 -6.94 12.91 13.74
C GLU A 85 -7.30 12.63 15.20
N ILE A 86 -6.45 11.84 15.87
CA ILE A 86 -6.56 11.56 17.31
C ILE A 86 -5.78 12.66 18.01
N LYS A 87 -6.46 13.55 18.73
CA LYS A 87 -5.79 14.61 19.47
C LYS A 87 -5.04 14.07 20.68
N TRP A 88 -3.98 14.74 21.11
CA TRP A 88 -3.20 14.32 22.28
C TRP A 88 -4.06 14.19 23.54
N GLU A 89 -5.03 15.09 23.75
CA GLU A 89 -5.89 15.05 24.94
C GLU A 89 -6.84 13.84 24.94
N GLN A 90 -7.06 13.22 23.78
CA GLN A 90 -7.92 12.05 23.60
C GLN A 90 -7.16 10.73 23.81
N ILE A 91 -5.82 10.74 23.88
CA ILE A 91 -5.02 9.54 24.12
C ILE A 91 -4.95 9.28 25.63
N LYS A 92 -5.28 8.05 26.04
CA LYS A 92 -5.09 7.57 27.43
C LYS A 92 -3.71 6.95 27.60
N GLU A 93 -3.36 6.04 26.70
CA GLU A 93 -2.10 5.29 26.75
C GLU A 93 -1.73 4.76 25.35
N CYS A 94 -0.43 4.47 25.17
CA CYS A 94 0.13 3.86 23.98
C CYS A 94 1.02 2.68 24.40
N TYR A 95 0.88 1.54 23.75
CA TYR A 95 1.73 0.37 24.01
C TYR A 95 2.05 -0.38 22.72
N LEU A 96 3.12 -1.18 22.77
CA LEU A 96 3.48 -2.07 21.67
C LEU A 96 2.71 -3.38 21.82
N ILE A 97 2.08 -3.83 20.74
CA ILE A 97 1.49 -5.16 20.64
C ILE A 97 2.14 -5.90 19.48
N ASP A 98 2.41 -7.19 19.67
CA ASP A 98 2.90 -8.07 18.62
C ASP A 98 1.75 -8.96 18.15
N ILE A 99 1.45 -8.90 16.86
CA ILE A 99 0.44 -9.74 16.22
C ILE A 99 1.10 -10.38 15.00
N TYR A 100 1.18 -11.71 14.97
CA TYR A 100 1.84 -12.47 13.90
C TYR A 100 3.28 -12.01 13.59
N ASN A 101 4.10 -11.78 14.65
CA ASN A 101 5.49 -11.33 14.54
C ASN A 101 5.63 -9.96 13.87
N GLN A 102 4.57 -9.14 13.93
CA GLN A 102 4.53 -7.78 13.46
C GLN A 102 4.18 -6.87 14.63
N LYS A 103 5.07 -5.90 14.88
CA LYS A 103 4.90 -4.92 15.96
C LYS A 103 3.96 -3.81 15.52
N PHE A 104 2.98 -3.52 16.35
CA PHE A 104 2.05 -2.41 16.20
C PHE A 104 2.13 -1.49 17.42
N ILE A 105 1.87 -0.20 17.20
CA ILE A 105 1.61 0.75 18.28
C ILE A 105 0.09 0.79 18.45
N SER A 106 -0.39 0.28 19.57
CA SER A 106 -1.80 0.37 19.96
C SER A 106 -2.00 1.68 20.73
N ILE A 107 -3.11 2.36 20.43
CA ILE A 107 -3.48 3.63 21.06
C ILE A 107 -4.84 3.43 21.72
N VAL A 108 -4.91 3.59 23.03
CA VAL A 108 -6.17 3.56 23.78
C VAL A 108 -6.68 4.98 23.88
N THR A 109 -7.88 5.22 23.36
CA THR A 109 -8.49 6.55 23.33
C THR A 109 -9.53 6.72 24.44
N LYS A 110 -9.80 7.97 24.81
CA LYS A 110 -10.96 8.37 25.60
C LYS A 110 -12.25 8.27 24.78
N GLU A 111 -13.38 8.26 25.47
CA GLU A 111 -14.73 8.22 24.86
C GLU A 111 -15.02 9.42 23.96
N THR A 112 -14.26 10.53 24.14
CA THR A 112 -14.34 11.73 23.32
C THR A 112 -13.86 11.50 21.88
N PHE A 113 -13.14 10.41 21.60
CA PHE A 113 -12.76 10.04 20.24
C PHE A 113 -13.80 9.09 19.64
N VAL A 114 -14.52 9.56 18.62
CA VAL A 114 -15.52 8.76 17.91
C VAL A 114 -14.93 8.19 16.63
N LEU A 115 -14.92 6.87 16.52
CA LEU A 115 -14.54 6.17 15.29
C LEU A 115 -15.59 6.44 14.20
N LYS A 116 -15.14 6.96 13.05
CA LYS A 116 -15.97 7.17 11.86
C LYS A 116 -16.52 5.88 11.27
N LYS A 117 -15.79 4.77 11.42
CA LYS A 117 -16.20 3.45 10.94
C LYS A 117 -15.89 2.41 12.01
N LYS A 118 -16.93 1.76 12.52
CA LYS A 118 -16.78 0.52 13.29
C LYS A 118 -16.32 -0.56 12.33
N TYR A 119 -15.08 -1.00 12.47
CA TYR A 119 -14.62 -2.23 11.83
C TYR A 119 -15.18 -3.38 12.66
N PHE A 120 -16.33 -3.91 12.24
CA PHE A 120 -16.82 -5.25 12.57
C PHE A 120 -17.05 -5.96 11.24
#